data_AF-A0A938IDM3-F1
#
_entry.id   AF-A0A938IDM3-F1
#
_cell.length_a   1.000
_cell.length_b   1.000
_cell.length_c   1.000
_cell.angle_alpha   90.00
_cell.angle_beta   90.00
_cell.angle_gamma   90.00
#
_symmetry.space_group_name_H-M   'P 1'
#
loop_
_entity.id
_entity.type
_entity.pdbx_description
1 polymer ?
#
loop_
_entity_poly.entity_id
_entity_poly.type
_entity_poly.pdbx_seq_one_letter_code
_entity_poly.pdbx_strand_id
1 'polypeptide(L)' 'MSRRVLWYVGKGLEFVGMIVVLAGVLISINEGLIQQNSLASMRYEFIGLGVGGGLFVVGWLLERAAGGR' A
#
# COMPACT_ATOMS: atom_id res chain seq x y z
N MET A 1 10.03 -21.80 7.33
CA MET A 1 9.79 -20.50 8.01
C MET A 1 8.72 -20.72 9.08
N SER A 2 8.90 -20.24 10.31
CA SER A 2 7.91 -20.42 11.38
C SER A 2 6.64 -19.62 11.08
N ARG A 3 5.45 -20.17 11.38
CA ARG A 3 4.15 -19.48 11.18
C ARG A 3 4.12 -18.09 11.80
N ARG A 4 4.78 -17.91 12.97
CA ARG A 4 4.89 -16.60 13.63
C ARG A 4 5.67 -15.60 12.79
N VAL A 5 6.78 -16.02 12.19
CA VAL A 5 7.63 -15.15 11.36
C VAL A 5 6.89 -14.78 10.08
N LEU A 6 6.18 -15.72 9.46
CA LEU A 6 5.35 -15.46 8.27
C LEU A 6 4.24 -14.45 8.57
N TRP A 7 3.60 -14.58 9.75
CA TRP A 7 2.57 -13.65 10.22
C TRP A 7 3.12 -12.24 10.47
N TYR A 8 4.26 -12.11 11.17
CA TYR A 8 4.88 -10.79 11.40
C TYR A 8 5.34 -10.12 10.11
N VAL A 9 5.86 -10.89 9.15
CA VAL A 9 6.21 -10.37 7.82
C VAL A 9 4.97 -9.92 7.07
N GLY A 10 3.88 -10.71 7.10
CA GLY A 10 2.59 -10.33 6.52
C GLY A 10 2.06 -9.02 7.10
N LYS A 11 2.03 -8.89 8.43
CA LYS A 11 1.62 -7.66 9.12
C LYS A 11 2.53 -6.46 8.81
N GLY A 12 3.83 -6.69 8.71
CA GLY A 12 4.78 -5.65 8.31
C GLY A 12 4.48 -5.12 6.91
N LEU A 13 4.22 -6.01 5.95
CA LEU A 13 3.88 -5.65 4.57
C LEU A 13 2.52 -4.95 4.46
N GLU A 14 1.51 -5.40 5.22
CA GLU A 14 0.23 -4.70 5.33
C GLU A 14 0.41 -3.27 5.84
N PHE A 15 1.14 -3.11 6.94
CA PHE A 15 1.37 -1.80 7.54
C PHE A 15 2.12 -0.84 6.61
N VAL A 16 3.19 -1.31 5.98
CA VAL A 16 3.96 -0.52 5.01
C VAL A 16 3.11 -0.19 3.78
N GLY A 17 2.37 -1.16 3.25
CA GLY A 17 1.44 -0.95 2.13
C GLY A 17 0.41 0.13 2.45
N MET A 18 -0.15 0.11 3.66
CA MET A 18 -1.10 1.12 4.13
C MET A 18 -0.48 2.52 4.15
N ILE A 19 0.75 2.67 4.68
CA ILE A 19 1.45 3.95 4.72
C ILE A 19 1.67 4.50 3.31
N VAL A 20 2.09 3.64 2.38
CA VAL A 20 2.34 4.03 0.98
C VAL A 20 1.03 4.48 0.31
N VAL A 21 -0.08 3.76 0.53
CA VAL A 21 -1.39 4.18 0.03
C VAL A 21 -1.78 5.53 0.63
N LEU A 22 -1.63 5.71 1.95
CA LEU A 22 -1.98 6.96 2.63
C LEU A 22 -1.17 8.15 2.10
N ALA A 23 0.14 7.96 1.92
CA ALA A 23 1.01 8.96 1.31
C ALA A 23 0.59 9.27 -0.13
N GLY A 24 0.27 8.25 -0.94
CA GLY A 24 -0.24 8.40 -2.30
C GLY A 24 -1.53 9.22 -2.33
N VAL A 25 -2.50 8.91 -1.47
CA VAL A 25 -3.77 9.66 -1.36
C VAL A 25 -3.54 11.11 -0.91
N LEU A 26 -2.61 11.36 0.02
CA LEU A 26 -2.33 12.73 0.45
C LEU A 26 -1.69 13.57 -0.66
N ILE A 27 -0.80 12.96 -1.46
CA ILE A 27 -0.23 13.59 -2.65
C ILE A 27 -1.33 13.82 -3.69
N SER A 28 -2.20 12.83 -3.93
CA SER A 28 -3.37 12.94 -4.80
C SER A 28 -4.25 14.12 -4.48
N ILE A 29 -4.58 14.29 -3.20
CA ILE A 29 -5.43 15.38 -2.72
C ILE A 29 -4.73 16.73 -2.92
N ASN A 30 -3.43 16.81 -2.62
CA ASN A 30 -2.67 18.03 -2.81
C ASN A 30 -2.58 18.41 -4.29
N GLU A 31 -2.22 17.47 -5.15
CA GLU A 31 -2.14 17.75 -6.59
C GLU A 31 -3.52 17.99 -7.17
N GLY A 32 -4.52 17.15 -6.92
CA GLY A 32 -5.88 17.31 -7.45
C GLY A 32 -6.64 18.56 -6.98
N LEU A 33 -6.42 19.02 -5.75
CA LEU A 33 -7.13 20.19 -5.20
C LEU A 33 -6.32 21.49 -5.25
N ILE A 34 -4.98 21.43 -5.20
CA ILE A 34 -4.11 22.62 -5.08
C ILE A 34 -3.37 22.93 -6.39
N GLN A 35 -3.02 21.92 -7.20
CA GLN A 35 -2.25 22.11 -8.44
C GLN A 35 -3.01 21.60 -9.67
N GLN A 36 -3.45 22.48 -10.58
CA GLN A 36 -4.21 22.10 -11.80
C GLN A 36 -3.45 21.23 -12.84
N ASN A 37 -2.35 20.57 -12.47
CA ASN A 37 -1.53 19.68 -13.31
C ASN A 37 -2.07 18.24 -13.30
N SER A 38 -3.28 18.04 -13.82
CA SER A 38 -4.07 16.82 -13.68
C SER A 38 -3.53 15.56 -14.39
N LEU A 39 -2.68 15.66 -15.41
CA LEU A 39 -2.28 14.49 -16.21
C LEU A 39 -0.96 13.83 -15.78
N ALA A 40 -0.01 14.62 -15.28
CA ALA A 40 1.29 14.10 -14.83
C ALA A 40 1.17 13.47 -13.44
N SER A 41 0.36 14.06 -12.57
CA SER A 41 0.03 13.59 -11.23
C SER A 41 -0.56 12.18 -11.23
N MET A 42 -1.50 11.91 -12.13
CA MET A 42 -2.20 10.61 -12.24
C MET A 42 -1.26 9.41 -12.38
N ARG A 43 -0.11 9.55 -13.07
CA ARG A 43 0.84 8.44 -13.20
C ARG A 43 1.51 8.11 -11.87
N TYR A 44 1.89 9.14 -11.11
CA TYR A 44 2.53 8.96 -9.81
C TYR A 44 1.53 8.45 -8.77
N GLU A 45 0.27 8.90 -8.83
CA GLU A 45 -0.81 8.34 -8.02
C GLU A 45 -1.02 6.85 -8.30
N PHE A 46 -1.09 6.46 -9.58
CA PHE A 46 -1.31 5.06 -9.96
C PHE A 46 -0.19 4.14 -9.47
N ILE A 47 1.05 4.63 -9.51
CA ILE A 47 2.22 3.90 -9.01
C ILE A 47 2.18 3.84 -7.47
N GLY A 48 1.94 4.95 -6.79
CA GLY A 48 1.89 4.99 -5.32
C GLY A 48 0.77 4.10 -4.75
N LEU A 49 -0.45 4.26 -5.27
CA LEU A 49 -1.61 3.48 -4.85
C LEU A 49 -1.49 2.01 -5.28
N GLY A 50 -0.97 1.74 -6.47
CA GLY A 50 -0.77 0.38 -6.97
C GLY A 50 0.31 -0.39 -6.20
N VAL A 51 1.45 0.25 -5.92
CA VAL A 51 2.53 -0.36 -5.12
C VAL A 51 2.10 -0.53 -3.67
N GLY A 52 1.48 0.49 -3.06
CA GLY A 52 0.99 0.39 -1.69
C GLY A 52 -0.11 -0.66 -1.53
N GLY A 53 -1.09 -0.68 -2.44
CA GLY A 53 -2.14 -1.69 -2.48
C GLY A 53 -1.60 -3.09 -2.73
N GLY A 54 -0.60 -3.24 -3.62
CA GLY A 54 0.08 -4.50 -3.88
C GLY A 54 0.80 -5.05 -2.65
N LEU A 55 1.56 -4.20 -1.95
CA LEU A 55 2.22 -4.56 -0.69
C LEU A 55 1.22 -5.00 0.38
N PHE A 56 0.09 -4.29 0.47
CA PHE A 56 -0.98 -4.64 1.39
C PHE A 56 -1.59 -6.01 1.07
N VAL A 57 -1.95 -6.26 -0.20
CA VAL A 57 -2.53 -7.54 -0.64
C VAL A 57 -1.54 -8.70 -0.43
N VAL A 58 -0.25 -8.50 -0.72
CA VAL A 58 0.77 -9.52 -0.49
C VAL A 58 0.93 -9.81 1.00
N GLY A 59 0.96 -8.77 1.84
CA GLY A 59 0.99 -8.93 3.30
C GLY A 59 -0.20 -9.71 3.83
N TRP A 60 -1.39 -9.41 3.32
CA TRP A 60 -2.64 -10.08 3.66
C TRP A 60 -2.69 -11.55 3.23
N LEU A 61 -2.23 -11.86 2.02
CA LEU A 61 -2.12 -13.24 1.54
C LEU A 61 -1.12 -14.05 2.38
N LEU A 62 -0.02 -13.43 2.81
CA LEU A 62 0.96 -14.06 3.70
C LEU A 62 0.39 -14.30 5.11
N GLU A 63 -0.37 -13.35 5.65
CA GLU A 63 -1.09 -13.57 6.92
C GLU A 63 -2.06 -14.74 6.82
N ARG A 64 -2.87 -14.79 5.75
CA ARG A 64 -3.80 -15.90 5.52
C ARG A 64 -3.10 -17.24 5.38
N ALA A 65 -1.99 -17.29 4.64
CA ALA A 65 -1.17 -18.49 4.51
C ALA A 65 -0.56 -18.94 5.86
N ALA A 66 -0.32 -18.00 6.79
CA ALA A 66 0.14 -18.29 8.15
C ALA A 66 -0.97 -18.83 9.07
N GLY A 67 -2.24 -18.80 8.64
CA GLY A 67 -3.40 -19.18 9.43
C GLY A 67 -4.02 -18.01 10.23
N GLY A 68 -3.71 -16.77 9.86
CA GLY A 68 -4.49 -15.60 10.31
C GLY A 68 -5.92 -15.70 9.80
N ARG A 69 -6.89 -15.36 10.66
CA ARG A 69 -8.33 -15.38 10.35
C ARG A 69 -8.71 -14.22 9.45
#